data_AF-A0A7C4XEY7-F1
#
_entry.id   AF-A0A7C4XEY7-F1
#
_cell.length_a   1.000
_cell.length_b   1.000
_cell.length_c   1.000
_cell.angle_alpha   90.00
_cell.angle_beta   90.00
_cell.angle_gamma   90.00
#
_symmetry.space_group_name_H-M   'P 1'
#
loop_
_entity.id
_entity.type
_entity.pdbx_description
1 polymer ?
#
loop_
_entity_poly.entity_id
_entity_poly.type
_entity_poly.pdbx_seq_one_letter_code
_entity_poly.pdbx_strand_id
1 'polypeptide(L)' 'MRELDARQRERLRIRLGELEVDPFRPRPKADIKNCGKHRDVTFYRLRVGDFRAVYVVGRDEVKVTEIFRRGRGYRWLD' A
#
# COMPACT_ATOMS: atom_id res chain seq x y z
N MET A 1 13.43 -14.88 0.61
CA MET A 1 12.49 -13.85 1.06
C MET A 1 12.86 -13.51 2.50
N ARG A 2 13.38 -12.31 2.83
CA ARG A 2 13.64 -11.99 4.25
C ARG A 2 12.29 -11.89 4.93
N GLU A 3 12.06 -12.78 5.88
CA GLU A 3 10.83 -12.86 6.64
C GLU A 3 10.60 -11.54 7.39
N LEU A 4 9.38 -11.00 7.33
CA LEU A 4 9.01 -9.83 8.12
C LEU A 4 9.10 -10.19 9.60
N ASP A 5 9.86 -9.41 10.38
CA ASP A 5 9.85 -9.58 11.83
C ASP A 5 8.47 -9.22 12.41
N ALA A 6 8.18 -9.70 13.62
CA ALA A 6 6.87 -9.51 14.25
C ALA A 6 6.48 -8.03 14.36
N ARG A 7 7.45 -7.15 14.66
CA ARG A 7 7.24 -5.71 14.80
C ARG A 7 6.89 -5.06 13.45
N GLN A 8 7.51 -5.51 12.37
CA GLN A 8 7.23 -5.06 11.02
C GLN A 8 5.85 -5.51 10.55
N ARG A 9 5.46 -6.77 10.84
CA ARG A 9 4.12 -7.28 10.53
C ARG A 9 3.04 -6.49 11.27
N GLU A 10 3.22 -6.26 12.57
CA GLU A 10 2.25 -5.52 13.36
C GLU A 10 2.12 -4.07 12.87
N ARG A 11 3.25 -3.42 12.58
CA ARG A 11 3.24 -2.08 12.00
C ARG A 11 2.51 -2.05 10.65
N LEU A 12 2.70 -3.04 9.79
CA LEU A 12 1.98 -3.15 8.52
C LEU A 12 0.48 -3.29 8.75
N ARG A 13 0.06 -4.21 9.64
CA ARG A 13 -1.34 -4.43 9.97
C ARG A 13 -2.03 -3.15 10.47
N ILE A 14 -1.44 -2.48 11.45
CA ILE A 14 -1.98 -1.22 12.00
C ILE A 14 -2.13 -0.16 10.90
N ARG A 15 -1.10 0.01 10.06
CA ARG A 15 -1.11 1.03 9.01
C ARG A 15 -2.05 0.69 7.85
N LEU A 16 -2.25 -0.59 7.55
CA LEU A 16 -3.22 -1.00 6.54
C LEU A 16 -4.66 -0.75 7.00
N GLY A 17 -4.95 -0.86 8.30
CA GLY A 17 -6.26 -0.50 8.86
C GLY A 17 -6.65 0.96 8.63
N GLU A 18 -5.67 1.85 8.44
CA GLU A 18 -5.94 3.24 8.06
C GLU A 18 -6.67 3.32 6.68
N LEU A 19 -6.56 2.33 5.81
CA LEU A 19 -7.25 2.37 4.51
C LEU A 19 -8.78 2.29 4.66
N GLU A 20 -9.31 1.84 5.80
CA GLU A 20 -10.76 1.82 6.07
C GLU A 20 -11.34 3.23 6.24
N VAL A 21 -10.55 4.19 6.71
CA VAL A 21 -11.02 5.56 6.97
C VAL A 21 -11.08 6.38 5.69
N ASP A 22 -10.00 6.34 4.90
CA ASP A 22 -9.92 6.99 3.58
C ASP A 22 -8.76 6.32 2.82
N PRO A 23 -9.03 5.52 1.77
CA PRO A 23 -8.00 4.86 0.99
C PRO A 23 -7.48 5.73 -0.17
N PHE A 24 -7.88 6.99 -0.27
CA PHE A 24 -7.54 7.84 -1.42
C PHE A 24 -6.59 8.96 -1.07
N ARG A 25 -6.77 9.60 0.09
CA ARG A 25 -6.10 10.88 0.42
C ARG A 25 -4.98 10.72 1.44
N PRO A 26 -3.83 11.40 1.24
CA PRO A 26 -2.76 11.42 2.23
C PRO A 26 -3.20 12.17 3.50
N ARG A 27 -2.80 11.66 4.66
CA ARG A 27 -3.12 12.26 5.97
C ARG A 27 -2.15 11.77 7.07
N PRO A 28 -2.19 12.34 8.29
CA PRO A 28 -1.45 11.77 9.40
C PRO A 28 -1.72 10.28 9.53
N LYS A 29 -0.65 9.51 9.69
CA LYS A 29 -0.65 8.05 9.76
C LYS A 29 -0.85 7.27 8.45
N ALA A 30 -1.24 7.92 7.36
CA ALA A 30 -1.42 7.31 6.04
C ALA A 30 -0.80 8.17 4.91
N ASP A 31 0.45 7.88 4.57
CA ASP A 31 1.13 8.47 3.40
C ASP A 31 0.72 7.68 2.14
N ILE A 32 -0.37 8.15 1.52
CA ILE A 32 -1.00 7.56 0.34
C ILE A 32 -0.62 8.36 -0.91
N LYS A 33 -0.23 7.65 -1.96
CA LYS A 33 0.01 8.22 -3.29
C LYS A 33 -0.81 7.48 -4.34
N ASN A 34 -1.55 8.21 -5.17
CA ASN A 34 -2.11 7.69 -6.42
C ASN A 34 -0.96 7.41 -7.40
N CYS A 35 -0.87 6.17 -7.87
CA CYS A 35 0.20 5.68 -8.74
C CYS A 35 -0.20 5.67 -10.22
N GLY A 36 -1.40 6.13 -10.56
CA GLY A 36 -1.93 6.12 -11.92
C GLY A 36 -2.86 4.94 -12.19
N LYS A 37 -3.28 4.82 -13.45
CA LYS A 37 -4.24 3.83 -13.94
C LYS A 37 -3.53 2.86 -14.89
N HIS A 38 -3.71 1.56 -14.68
CA HIS A 38 -3.20 0.50 -15.55
C HIS A 38 -4.29 -0.55 -15.76
N ARG A 39 -4.56 -0.92 -17.03
CA ARG A 39 -5.64 -1.86 -17.42
C ARG A 39 -6.98 -1.55 -16.75
N ASP A 40 -7.38 -0.29 -16.85
CA ASP A 40 -8.58 0.26 -16.24
C ASP A 40 -8.68 0.32 -14.71
N VAL A 41 -7.62 -0.07 -14.00
CA VAL A 41 -7.58 -0.07 -12.54
C VAL A 41 -6.65 1.05 -12.04
N THR A 42 -7.13 1.87 -11.11
CA THR A 42 -6.30 2.87 -10.42
C THR A 42 -5.59 2.23 -9.24
N PHE A 43 -4.27 2.40 -9.21
CA PHE A 43 -3.43 1.88 -8.14
C PHE A 43 -3.04 2.99 -7.17
N TYR A 44 -2.99 2.62 -5.91
CA TYR A 44 -2.54 3.48 -4.82
C TYR A 44 -1.39 2.80 -4.09
N ARG A 45 -0.59 3.60 -3.39
CA ARG A 45 0.47 3.11 -2.53
C ARG A 45 0.42 3.77 -1.16
N LEU A 46 0.39 2.94 -0.11
CA LEU A 46 0.63 3.35 1.26
C LEU A 46 2.11 3.13 1.63
N ARG A 47 2.76 4.15 2.19
CA ARG A 47 4.11 4.03 2.77
C ARG A 47 4.04 3.59 4.23
N VAL A 48 4.73 2.51 4.55
CA VAL A 48 4.84 1.98 5.92
C VAL A 48 6.31 1.80 6.29
N GLY A 49 6.95 2.84 6.81
CA GLY A 49 8.40 2.84 7.06
C GLY A 49 9.19 2.56 5.78
N ASP A 50 9.90 1.43 5.74
CA ASP A 50 10.65 0.95 4.58
C ASP A 50 9.81 0.15 3.57
N PHE A 51 8.57 -0.18 3.93
CA PHE A 51 7.67 -0.95 3.08
C PHE A 51 6.73 -0.04 2.29
N ARG A 52 6.29 -0.56 1.16
CA ARG A 52 5.30 0.05 0.27
C ARG A 52 4.24 -1.01 0.04
N ALA A 53 3.00 -0.71 0.42
CA ALA A 53 1.85 -1.53 0.12
C ALA A 53 1.12 -0.90 -1.06
N VAL A 54 1.05 -1.62 -2.17
CA VAL A 54 0.26 -1.26 -3.34
C VAL A 54 -1.12 -1.87 -3.15
N TYR A 55 -2.15 -1.10 -3.44
CA TYR A 55 -3.52 -1.57 -3.37
C TYR A 55 -4.38 -0.92 -4.44
N VAL A 56 -5.56 -1.53 -4.63
CA VAL A 56 -6.65 -1.02 -5.46
C VAL A 56 -7.88 -0.89 -4.58
N VAL A 57 -8.74 0.06 -4.92
CA VAL A 57 -9.99 0.30 -4.19
C VAL A 57 -11.13 -0.17 -5.08
N GLY A 58 -11.87 -1.17 -4.59
CA GLY A 58 -13.10 -1.66 -5.20
C GLY A 58 -14.31 -0.91 -4.66
N ARG A 59 -15.51 -1.46 -4.87
CA ARG A 59 -16.76 -0.87 -4.38
C ARG A 59 -16.82 -0.86 -2.84
N ASP A 60 -16.53 -2.01 -2.24
CA ASP A 60 -16.70 -2.24 -0.80
C ASP A 60 -15.43 -2.80 -0.14
N GLU A 61 -14.33 -2.88 -0.89
CA GLU A 61 -13.08 -3.47 -0.41
C GLU A 61 -11.84 -2.72 -0.87
N VAL A 62 -10.77 -2.85 -0.08
CA VAL A 62 -9.42 -2.44 -0.44
C VAL A 62 -8.56 -3.69 -0.60
N LYS A 63 -8.06 -3.95 -1.81
CA LYS A 63 -7.25 -5.12 -2.10
C LYS A 63 -5.78 -4.74 -2.22
N VAL A 64 -4.97 -5.22 -1.27
CA VAL A 64 -3.50 -5.09 -1.32
C VAL A 64 -2.95 -6.08 -2.34
N THR A 65 -2.33 -5.57 -3.40
CA THR A 65 -1.80 -6.38 -4.52
C THR A 65 -0.34 -6.74 -4.32
N GLU A 66 0.46 -5.89 -3.67
CA GLU A 66 1.87 -6.14 -3.42
C GLU A 66 2.36 -5.39 -2.17
N ILE A 67 3.24 -6.03 -1.39
CA ILE A 67 4.03 -5.36 -0.34
C ILE A 67 5.52 -5.60 -0.62
N PHE A 68 6.28 -4.52 -0.77
CA PHE A 68 7.71 -4.60 -1.05
C PHE A 68 8.53 -3.57 -0.26
N ARG A 69 9.82 -3.84 -0.06
CA ARG A 69 10.77 -2.90 0.54
C ARG A 69 11.18 -1.84 -0.47
N ARG A 70 11.46 -0.62 0.03
CA ARG A 70 12.06 0.46 -0.75
C ARG A 70 13.25 -0.04 -1.57
N GLY A 71 13.36 0.43 -2.81
CA GLY A 71 14.44 0.06 -3.73
C GLY A 71 14.09 -1.05 -4.72
N ARG A 72 13.03 -1.84 -4.48
CA ARG A 72 12.58 -2.85 -5.47
C ARG A 72 11.78 -2.24 -6.64
N GLY A 73 11.20 -1.05 -6.45
CA GLY A 73 10.43 -0.33 -7.47
C GLY A 73 9.08 -0.98 -7.80
N TYR A 74 8.39 -0.42 -8.80
CA TYR A 74 7.13 -0.93 -9.32
C TYR A 74 7.40 -1.68 -10.62
N ARG A 75 7.73 -2.97 -10.55
CA ARG A 75 8.09 -3.74 -11.76
C ARG A 75 6.94 -3.93 -12.77
N TRP A 76 5.73 -3.47 -12.43
CA TRP A 76 4.51 -3.61 -13.24
C TRP A 76 3.89 -2.26 -13.65
N LEU A 77 4.53 -1.13 -13.32
CA LEU A 77 4.08 0.22 -13.70
C LEU A 77 4.77 0.79 -14.94
N ASP A 78 5.65 0.01 -15.58
CA ASP A 78 6.19 0.30 -16.91
C ASP A 78 5.21 -0.15 -18.02
#